data_AF-A0A563U743-F1
#
_entry.id   AF-A0A563U743-F1
#
_cell.length_a   1.000
_cell.length_b   1.000
_cell.length_c   1.000
_cell.angle_alpha   90.00
_cell.angle_beta   90.00
_cell.angle_gamma   90.00
#
_symmetry.space_group_name_H-M   'P 1'
#
loop_
_entity.id
_entity.type
_entity.pdbx_description
1 polymer ?
#
loop_
_entity_poly.entity_id
_entity_poly.type
_entity_poly.pdbx_seq_one_letter_code
_entity_poly.pdbx_strand_id
1 'polypeptide(L)'
;MQTLTEEQADYVMAHYSSLLNLPEQRALRHYKSEVKIEGPDAERLKRVYMRTGWLTDDPVILSYLREGYVKFTLNCANRIVRDNPDKVFFNLCPNCQRLARTPYAKQCRFCKYNWH
;
A
#
# COMPACT_ATOMS: atom_id res chain seq x y z
N MET A 1 -14.20 -9.78 12.36
CA MET A 1 -13.87 -9.48 10.95
C MET A 1 -12.51 -10.12 10.68
N GLN A 2 -12.39 -10.87 9.58
CA GLN A 2 -11.15 -11.57 9.25
C GLN A 2 -10.09 -10.55 8.85
N THR A 3 -8.92 -10.57 9.50
CA THR A 3 -7.79 -9.69 9.17
C THR A 3 -7.24 -10.10 7.81
N LEU A 4 -7.01 -9.12 6.92
CA LEU A 4 -6.38 -9.37 5.61
C LEU A 4 -5.00 -10.00 5.78
N THR A 5 -4.61 -10.84 4.80
CA THR A 5 -3.23 -11.32 4.68
C THR A 5 -2.31 -10.22 4.14
N GLU A 6 -0.99 -10.40 4.25
CA GLU A 6 -0.01 -9.48 3.66
C GLU A 6 -0.18 -9.35 2.14
N GLU A 7 -0.39 -10.46 1.43
CA GLU A 7 -0.64 -10.46 -0.02
C GLU A 7 -1.88 -9.62 -0.39
N GLN A 8 -2.95 -9.73 0.41
CA GLN A 8 -4.16 -8.92 0.21
C GLN A 8 -3.93 -7.45 0.54
N ALA A 9 -3.18 -7.15 1.60
CA ALA A 9 -2.84 -5.78 1.94
C ALA A 9 -2.01 -5.11 0.85
N ASP A 10 -1.00 -5.80 0.33
CA ASP A 10 -0.17 -5.31 -0.78
C ASP A 10 -1.01 -5.06 -2.04
N TYR A 11 -1.94 -5.97 -2.35
CA TYR A 11 -2.88 -5.79 -3.44
C TYR A 11 -3.74 -4.53 -3.27
N VAL A 12 -4.28 -4.31 -2.06
CA VAL A 12 -5.07 -3.11 -1.75
C VAL A 12 -4.22 -1.85 -1.88
N MET A 13 -3.03 -1.85 -1.29
CA MET A 13 -2.11 -0.70 -1.35
C MET A 13 -1.63 -0.40 -2.77
N ALA A 14 -1.48 -1.41 -3.62
CA ALA A 14 -1.04 -1.24 -5.00
C ALA A 14 -2.15 -0.63 -5.88
N HIS A 15 -3.39 -1.09 -5.75
CA HIS A 15 -4.46 -0.78 -6.71
C HIS A 15 -5.53 0.18 -6.19
N TYR A 16 -5.60 0.39 -4.87
CA TYR A 16 -6.63 1.20 -4.22
C TYR A 16 -6.04 2.25 -3.27
N SER A 17 -4.76 2.61 -3.43
CA SER A 17 -4.11 3.64 -2.60
C SER A 17 -4.75 5.03 -2.71
N SER A 18 -5.58 5.29 -3.73
CA SER A 18 -6.42 6.48 -3.80
C SER A 18 -7.46 6.58 -2.68
N LEU A 19 -7.80 5.46 -2.02
CA LEU A 19 -8.74 5.39 -0.90
C LEU A 19 -8.07 5.63 0.47
N LEU A 20 -6.75 5.85 0.51
CA LEU A 20 -6.05 6.25 1.72
C LEU A 20 -6.55 7.62 2.20
N ASN A 21 -6.67 7.80 3.51
CA ASN A 21 -6.94 9.14 4.06
C ASN A 21 -5.66 10.01 4.04
N LEU A 22 -5.81 11.32 4.29
CA LEU A 22 -4.68 12.26 4.23
C LEU A 22 -3.50 11.87 5.14
N PRO A 23 -3.70 11.49 6.42
CA PRO A 23 -2.61 10.99 7.26
C PRO A 23 -1.88 9.77 6.69
N GLU A 24 -2.62 8.77 6.22
CA GLU A 24 -2.05 7.56 5.62
C GLU A 24 -1.28 7.85 4.33
N GLN A 25 -1.80 8.74 3.48
CA GLN A 25 -1.09 9.19 2.29
C GLN A 25 0.23 9.88 2.64
N ARG A 26 0.24 10.73 3.67
CA ARG A 26 1.46 11.39 4.17
C ARG A 26 2.45 10.36 4.74
N ALA A 27 1.99 9.40 5.54
CA ALA A 27 2.84 8.34 6.08
C ALA A 27 3.44 7.46 4.98
N LEU A 28 2.63 7.03 4.01
CA LEU A 28 3.09 6.25 2.87
C LEU A 28 4.13 7.02 2.04
N ARG A 29 3.90 8.31 1.81
CA ARG A 29 4.85 9.18 1.09
C ARG A 29 6.15 9.34 1.86
N HIS A 30 6.07 9.58 3.17
CA HIS A 30 7.22 9.66 4.06
C HIS A 30 8.07 8.40 3.94
N TYR A 31 7.47 7.23 4.18
CA TYR A 31 8.17 5.95 4.13
C TYR A 31 8.82 5.70 2.75
N LYS A 32 8.07 5.90 1.66
CA LYS A 32 8.60 5.74 0.29
C LYS A 32 9.75 6.70 -0.03
N SER A 33 9.77 7.86 0.60
CA SER A 33 10.82 8.87 0.41
C SER A 33 12.05 8.51 1.23
N GLU A 34 11.86 8.06 2.47
CA GLU A 34 12.92 7.61 3.37
C GLU A 34 13.69 6.42 2.79
N VAL A 35 12.99 5.41 2.26
CA VAL A 35 13.61 4.22 1.63
C VAL A 35 14.47 4.59 0.40
N LYS A 36 14.22 5.74 -0.24
CA LYS A 36 14.99 6.21 -1.40
C LYS A 36 16.19 7.08 -1.02
N ILE A 37 16.35 7.40 0.26
CA ILE A 37 17.46 8.25 0.73
C ILE A 37 18.65 7.34 1.03
N GLU A 38 19.58 7.32 0.09
CA GLU A 38 20.82 6.56 0.20
C GLU A 38 21.97 7.30 -0.51
N GLY A 39 23.21 6.89 -0.22
CA GLY A 39 24.40 7.40 -0.89
C GLY A 39 24.86 8.80 -0.46
N PRO A 40 25.83 9.38 -1.20
CA PRO A 40 26.52 10.62 -0.79
C PRO A 40 25.62 11.87 -0.79
N ASP A 41 24.51 11.82 -1.52
CA ASP A 41 23.54 12.91 -1.62
C ASP A 41 22.42 12.86 -0.58
N ALA A 42 22.43 11.87 0.34
CA ALA A 42 21.34 11.61 1.27
C ALA A 42 20.91 12.85 2.08
N GLU A 43 21.86 13.62 2.61
CA GLU A 43 21.55 14.82 3.40
C GLU A 43 20.95 15.95 2.57
N ARG A 44 21.38 16.09 1.31
CA ARG A 44 20.76 17.05 0.38
C ARG A 44 19.33 16.63 0.06
N LEU A 45 19.11 15.35 -0.23
CA LEU A 45 17.79 14.79 -0.52
C LEU A 45 16.84 14.92 0.67
N LYS A 46 17.27 14.60 1.89
CA LYS A 46 16.48 14.80 3.12
C LYS A 46 16.00 16.25 3.25
N ARG A 47 16.90 17.23 3.08
CA ARG A 47 16.53 18.65 3.16
C ARG A 47 15.49 19.03 2.11
N VAL A 48 15.65 18.57 0.87
CA VAL A 48 14.68 18.83 -0.19
C VAL A 48 13.34 18.19 0.14
N TYR A 49 13.33 16.92 0.55
CA TYR A 49 12.10 16.19 0.86
C TYR A 49 11.36 16.74 2.07
N MET A 50 12.06 17.24 3.09
CA MET A 50 11.43 17.97 4.19
C MET A 50 10.77 19.26 3.69
N ARG A 51 11.46 20.04 2.86
CA ARG A 51 10.92 21.30 2.30
C ARG A 51 9.71 21.08 1.39
N THR A 52 9.68 19.99 0.62
CA THR A 52 8.57 19.67 -0.30
C THR A 52 7.43 18.89 0.37
N GLY A 53 7.54 18.58 1.66
CA GLY A 53 6.53 17.79 2.38
C GLY A 53 6.47 16.32 1.94
N TRP A 54 7.57 15.80 1.40
CA TRP A 54 7.75 14.38 1.08
C TRP A 54 8.21 13.58 2.30
N LEU A 55 9.05 14.20 3.13
CA LEU A 55 9.30 13.78 4.51
C LEU A 55 8.51 14.66 5.47
N THR A 56 8.40 14.21 6.71
CA THR A 56 7.69 14.92 7.78
C THR A 56 8.28 14.50 9.12
N ASP A 57 8.28 15.43 10.06
CA ASP A 57 8.62 15.26 11.49
C ASP A 57 7.37 15.24 12.37
N ASP A 58 6.18 15.28 11.77
CA ASP A 58 4.88 15.27 12.45
C ASP A 58 4.70 13.95 13.22
N PRO A 59 4.70 13.97 14.57
CA PRO A 59 4.70 12.74 15.38
C PRO A 59 3.42 11.94 15.20
N VAL A 60 2.31 12.59 14.81
CA VAL A 60 1.04 11.91 14.52
C VAL A 60 1.20 11.07 13.27
N ILE A 61 1.77 11.63 12.19
CA ILE A 61 2.01 10.88 10.95
C ILE A 61 3.02 9.75 11.17
N LEU A 62 4.12 10.05 11.87
CA LEU A 62 5.16 9.05 12.15
C LEU A 62 4.65 7.90 13.02
N SER A 63 3.64 8.13 13.86
CA SER A 63 3.04 7.06 14.67
C SER A 63 2.39 5.95 13.83
N TYR A 64 1.92 6.24 12.62
CA TYR A 64 1.37 5.23 11.70
C TYR A 64 2.42 4.19 11.28
N LEU A 65 3.70 4.56 11.29
CA LEU A 65 4.82 3.74 10.86
C LEU A 65 5.56 3.07 12.03
N ARG A 66 5.19 3.36 13.30
CA ARG A 66 5.93 2.94 14.50
C ARG A 66 6.04 1.42 14.64
N GLU A 67 5.00 0.68 14.24
CA GLU A 67 4.98 -0.79 14.27
C GLU A 67 5.57 -1.42 13.00
N GLY A 68 6.17 -0.61 12.11
CA GLY A 68 6.76 -1.05 10.85
C GLY A 68 5.79 -0.99 9.67
N TYR A 69 6.38 -1.04 8.46
CA TYR A 69 5.64 -0.85 7.20
C TYR A 69 4.58 -1.93 6.95
N VAL A 70 4.87 -3.20 7.28
CA VAL A 70 3.91 -4.30 7.08
C VAL A 70 2.65 -4.10 7.94
N LYS A 71 2.82 -3.69 9.19
CA LYS A 71 1.68 -3.39 10.06
C LYS A 71 0.90 -2.17 9.57
N PHE A 72 1.61 -1.15 9.10
CA PHE A 72 1.00 0.02 8.48
C PHE A 72 0.14 -0.34 7.25
N THR A 73 0.66 -1.14 6.32
CA THR A 73 -0.09 -1.55 5.12
C THR A 73 -1.30 -2.40 5.48
N LEU A 74 -1.17 -3.34 6.42
CA LEU A 74 -2.28 -4.13 6.94
C LEU A 74 -3.37 -3.23 7.55
N ASN A 75 -3.00 -2.27 8.40
CA ASN A 75 -3.97 -1.37 9.03
C ASN A 75 -4.71 -0.52 7.99
N CYS A 76 -3.99 0.05 7.02
CA CYS A 76 -4.57 0.82 5.92
C CYS A 76 -5.51 -0.04 5.08
N ALA A 77 -5.08 -1.23 4.68
CA ALA A 77 -5.87 -2.12 3.82
C ALA A 77 -7.15 -2.61 4.51
N ASN A 78 -7.06 -3.01 5.79
CA ASN A 78 -8.24 -3.41 6.57
C ASN A 78 -9.23 -2.25 6.69
N ARG A 79 -8.75 -1.02 6.95
CA ARG A 79 -9.59 0.18 6.97
C ARG A 79 -10.26 0.43 5.61
N ILE A 80 -9.48 0.41 4.53
CA ILE A 80 -9.98 0.65 3.17
C ILE A 80 -11.10 -0.34 2.81
N VAL A 81 -10.89 -1.64 3.05
CA VAL A 81 -11.90 -2.68 2.79
C VAL A 81 -13.14 -2.50 3.64
N ARG A 82 -12.99 -2.18 4.93
CA ARG A 82 -14.11 -1.94 5.84
C ARG A 82 -14.94 -0.72 5.43
N ASP A 83 -14.27 0.38 5.06
CA ASP A 83 -14.93 1.66 4.80
C ASP A 83 -15.42 1.80 3.34
N ASN A 84 -14.94 0.95 2.41
CA ASN A 84 -15.30 0.98 0.98
C ASN A 84 -15.56 -0.44 0.42
N PRO A 85 -16.50 -1.22 0.99
CA PRO A 85 -16.74 -2.60 0.59
C PRO A 85 -17.24 -2.74 -0.86
N ASP A 86 -17.84 -1.69 -1.41
CA ASP A 86 -18.35 -1.58 -2.77
C ASP A 86 -17.25 -1.29 -3.82
N LYS A 87 -16.09 -0.79 -3.38
CA LYS A 87 -15.01 -0.38 -4.30
C LYS A 87 -13.89 -1.39 -4.40
N VAL A 88 -13.63 -2.14 -3.32
CA VAL A 88 -12.48 -3.04 -3.26
C VAL A 88 -12.90 -4.45 -3.62
N PHE A 89 -12.36 -4.95 -4.73
CA PHE A 89 -12.60 -6.32 -5.16
C PHE A 89 -11.27 -7.08 -5.29
N PHE A 90 -11.24 -8.27 -4.72
CA PHE A 90 -10.14 -9.22 -4.88
C PHE A 90 -10.42 -10.10 -6.09
N ASN A 91 -9.77 -9.82 -7.20
CA ASN A 91 -9.89 -10.65 -8.40
C ASN A 91 -9.19 -12.00 -8.16
N LEU A 92 -9.96 -13.05 -7.91
CA LEU A 92 -9.46 -14.42 -7.74
C LEU A 92 -9.57 -15.18 -9.05
N CYS A 93 -8.55 -15.97 -9.37
CA CYS A 93 -8.62 -16.87 -10.52
C CYS A 93 -9.77 -17.87 -10.34
N PRO A 94 -10.73 -17.99 -11.27
CA PRO A 94 -11.85 -18.92 -11.13
C PRO A 94 -11.40 -20.40 -11.09
N ASN A 95 -10.26 -20.74 -11.71
CA ASN A 95 -9.74 -22.10 -11.74
C ASN A 95 -8.95 -22.49 -10.48
N CYS A 96 -8.08 -21.62 -9.95
CA CYS A 96 -7.20 -21.98 -8.82
C CYS A 96 -7.38 -21.12 -7.56
N GLN A 97 -8.35 -20.20 -7.57
CA GLN A 97 -8.74 -19.34 -6.44
C GLN A 97 -7.63 -18.47 -5.83
N ARG A 98 -6.49 -18.32 -6.53
CA ARG A 98 -5.39 -17.43 -6.12
C ARG A 98 -5.64 -16.01 -6.58
N LEU A 99 -5.15 -15.05 -5.82
CA LEU A 99 -5.26 -13.62 -6.11
C LEU A 99 -4.54 -13.27 -7.41
N ALA A 100 -5.27 -12.65 -8.34
CA ALA A 100 -4.72 -12.18 -9.60
C ALA A 100 -3.82 -10.95 -9.38
N ARG A 101 -2.96 -10.64 -10.37
CA ARG A 101 -1.98 -9.55 -10.24
C ARG A 101 -2.63 -8.17 -10.13
N THR A 102 -3.76 -7.97 -10.80
CA THR A 102 -4.47 -6.70 -10.84
C THR A 102 -5.98 -6.95 -10.75
N PRO A 103 -6.78 -5.93 -10.41
CA PRO A 103 -8.24 -6.04 -10.39
C PRO A 103 -8.81 -6.42 -11.76
N TYR A 104 -8.21 -5.94 -12.85
CA TYR A 104 -8.72 -6.17 -14.21
C TYR A 104 -8.05 -7.34 -14.95
N ALA A 105 -7.25 -8.15 -14.27
CA ALA A 105 -6.57 -9.28 -14.89
C ALA A 105 -7.58 -10.32 -15.43
N LYS A 106 -7.33 -10.80 -16.65
CA LYS A 106 -8.11 -11.88 -17.31
C LYS A 106 -7.36 -13.20 -17.45
N GLN A 107 -6.13 -13.27 -16.93
CA GLN A 107 -5.27 -14.46 -17.02
C GLN A 107 -4.55 -14.72 -15.68
N CYS A 108 -4.50 -15.99 -15.26
CA CYS A 108 -3.81 -16.40 -14.05
C CYS A 108 -2.30 -16.47 -14.24
N ARG A 109 -1.52 -15.78 -13.39
CA ARG A 109 -0.06 -15.94 -13.35
C ARG A 109 0.40 -17.32 -12.86
N PHE A 110 -0.43 -18.01 -12.07
CA PHE A 110 -0.10 -19.29 -11.43
C PHE A 110 -0.46 -20.50 -12.29
N CYS A 111 -1.72 -20.64 -12.70
CA CYS A 111 -2.19 -21.80 -13.46
C CYS A 111 -2.40 -21.53 -14.96
N LYS A 112 -2.09 -20.31 -15.44
CA LYS A 112 -2.23 -19.86 -16.83
C LYS A 112 -3.64 -19.89 -17.43
N TYR A 113 -4.65 -20.29 -16.64
CA TYR A 113 -6.06 -20.22 -17.04
C TYR A 113 -6.43 -18.79 -17.46
N ASN A 114 -7.19 -18.70 -18.53
CA ASN A 114 -7.61 -17.46 -19.16
C ASN A 114 -9.13 -17.41 -19.19
N TRP A 115 -9.72 -16.35 -18.63
CA TRP A 115 -11.17 -16.21 -18.44
C TRP A 115 -11.73 -15.01 -19.24
N HIS A 116 -11.24 -14.86 -20.48
CA HIS A 116 -11.55 -13.74 -21.36
C HIS A 116 -13.03 -13.36 -21.46
#